data_AF-A0A2T4DAX9-F1
#
_entry.id   AF-A0A2T4DAX9-F1
#
_cell.length_a   1.000
_cell.length_b   1.000
_cell.length_c   1.000
_cell.angle_alpha   90.00
_cell.angle_beta   90.00
_cell.angle_gamma   90.00
#
_symmetry.space_group_name_H-M   'P 1'
#
loop_
_entity.id
_entity.type
_entity.pdbx_description
1 polymer ?
#
loop_
_entity_poly.entity_id
_entity_poly.type
_entity_poly.pdbx_seq_one_letter_code
_entity_poly.pdbx_strand_id
1 'polypeptide(L)'
;KFPFLGTISKPFTSFSLNNSIIPVAFLINYLVNIIHYQIVYEFMSFAEATLLSVALPIGVILSIMILQLYFWFTNKDLRDILAERVERRIKKLKVARIAAVKRHKDLKTKKLSVSGYIDYKFRWRNINLDNSDRYSIIVTRIFNQNHLNTVVAELFIFGLILFLGVFREYAVFQIPAAASAVLFLTIIIMFIGAITYWFRGWAISVTILFFFIINILVTQDFLSKEHYAYGLNYSTKPFAYTLENIRSLNS
;
A
#
# COMPACT_ATOMS: atom_id res chain seq x y z
N LYS A 1 15.06 -8.52 7.77
CA LYS A 1 14.63 -9.67 6.91
C LYS A 1 14.34 -10.87 7.80
N PHE A 2 13.27 -11.62 7.54
CA PHE A 2 12.80 -12.75 8.35
C PHE A 2 13.09 -14.10 7.64
N PRO A 3 14.31 -14.68 7.79
CA PRO A 3 14.72 -15.87 7.04
C PRO A 3 13.94 -17.14 7.44
N PHE A 4 13.37 -17.17 8.65
CA PHE A 4 12.56 -18.28 9.13
C PHE A 4 11.28 -18.49 8.31
N LEU A 5 10.78 -17.46 7.62
CA LEU A 5 9.58 -17.60 6.78
C LEU A 5 9.78 -18.68 5.70
N GLY A 6 11.03 -18.92 5.27
CA GLY A 6 11.35 -19.92 4.25
C GLY A 6 11.26 -21.36 4.68
N THR A 7 11.13 -21.63 5.98
CA THR A 7 10.93 -22.98 6.50
C THR A 7 9.44 -23.30 6.65
N ILE A 8 8.55 -22.35 6.37
CA ILE A 8 7.10 -22.46 6.50
C ILE A 8 6.50 -22.75 5.11
N SER A 9 5.43 -23.55 5.07
CA SER A 9 4.72 -23.89 3.83
C SER A 9 4.01 -22.69 3.17
N LYS A 10 3.51 -21.74 3.97
CA LYS A 10 2.76 -20.55 3.53
C LYS A 10 3.38 -19.25 4.08
N PRO A 11 4.59 -18.86 3.62
CA PRO A 11 5.33 -17.72 4.18
C PRO A 11 4.58 -16.39 4.12
N PHE A 12 3.91 -16.11 2.98
CA PHE A 12 3.20 -14.86 2.78
C PHE A 12 1.97 -14.74 3.69
N THR A 13 1.15 -15.79 3.78
CA THR A 13 -0.04 -15.80 4.66
C THR A 13 0.34 -15.62 6.12
N SER A 14 1.38 -16.33 6.60
CA SER A 14 1.86 -16.15 7.97
C SER A 14 2.41 -14.75 8.19
N PHE A 15 3.13 -14.18 7.22
CA PHE A 15 3.62 -12.81 7.32
C PHE A 15 2.47 -11.80 7.42
N SER A 16 1.48 -11.87 6.54
CA SER A 16 0.33 -10.95 6.54
C SER A 16 -0.50 -11.06 7.83
N LEU A 17 -0.73 -12.28 8.32
CA LEU A 17 -1.47 -12.51 9.57
C LEU A 17 -0.77 -11.90 10.79
N ASN A 18 0.56 -12.03 10.89
CA ASN A 18 1.29 -11.46 12.02
C ASN A 18 1.45 -9.93 11.94
N ASN A 19 1.24 -9.34 10.76
CA ASN A 19 1.28 -7.88 10.55
C ASN A 19 -0.12 -7.25 10.44
N SER A 20 -1.21 -8.02 10.58
CA SER A 20 -2.58 -7.49 10.44
C SER A 20 -3.08 -6.74 11.68
N ILE A 21 -2.33 -6.74 12.79
CA ILE A 21 -2.75 -6.11 14.06
C ILE A 21 -3.05 -4.62 13.85
N ILE A 22 -2.16 -3.89 13.19
CA ILE A 22 -2.32 -2.45 12.96
C ILE A 22 -3.55 -2.16 12.07
N PRO A 23 -3.70 -2.78 10.87
CA PRO A 23 -4.89 -2.59 10.04
C PRO A 23 -6.20 -2.97 10.73
N VAL A 24 -6.22 -4.08 11.48
CA VAL A 24 -7.43 -4.54 12.18
C VAL A 24 -7.79 -3.59 13.32
N ALA A 25 -6.80 -3.13 14.10
CA ALA A 25 -7.02 -2.15 15.16
C ALA A 25 -7.57 -0.83 14.59
N PHE A 26 -7.01 -0.35 13.47
CA PHE A 26 -7.51 0.82 12.77
C PHE A 26 -8.96 0.61 12.30
N LEU A 27 -9.28 -0.52 11.67
CA LEU A 27 -10.63 -0.81 11.18
C LEU A 27 -11.64 -0.85 12.33
N ILE A 28 -11.30 -1.48 13.45
CA ILE A 28 -12.15 -1.51 14.65
C ILE A 28 -12.37 -0.09 15.18
N ASN A 29 -11.31 0.70 15.34
CA ASN A 29 -11.42 2.07 15.82
C ASN A 29 -12.29 2.93 14.88
N TYR A 30 -12.09 2.78 13.58
CA TYR A 30 -12.86 3.50 12.57
C TYR A 30 -14.35 3.13 12.59
N LEU A 31 -14.68 1.83 12.75
CA LEU A 31 -16.06 1.37 12.91
C LEU A 31 -16.73 1.94 14.16
N VAL A 32 -16.02 1.94 15.30
CA VAL A 32 -16.53 2.52 16.54
C VAL A 32 -16.84 4.01 16.34
N ASN A 33 -15.94 4.74 15.70
CA ASN A 33 -16.14 6.17 15.43
C ASN A 33 -17.30 6.44 14.47
N ILE A 34 -17.47 5.63 13.42
CA ILE A 34 -18.60 5.78 12.49
C ILE A 34 -19.92 5.50 13.18
N ILE A 35 -20.03 4.40 13.93
CA ILE A 35 -21.26 4.03 14.64
C ILE A 35 -21.60 5.10 15.67
N HIS A 36 -20.60 5.58 16.42
CA HIS A 36 -20.78 6.69 17.36
C HIS A 36 -21.24 7.96 16.65
N TYR A 37 -20.65 8.30 15.51
CA TYR A 37 -21.04 9.47 14.73
C TYR A 37 -22.50 9.39 14.25
N GLN A 38 -22.91 8.25 13.72
CA GLN A 38 -24.29 8.03 13.23
C GLN A 38 -25.32 8.12 14.35
N ILE A 39 -25.01 7.62 15.54
CA ILE A 39 -25.92 7.69 16.69
C ILE A 39 -26.02 9.12 17.24
N VAL A 40 -24.88 9.81 17.41
CA VAL A 40 -24.82 11.10 18.10
C VAL A 40 -25.22 12.27 17.20
N TYR A 41 -24.79 12.28 15.93
CA TYR A 41 -25.00 13.41 15.03
C TYR A 41 -26.12 13.18 14.02
N GLU A 42 -26.38 11.93 13.62
CA GLU A 42 -27.44 11.59 12.66
C GLU A 42 -28.69 11.03 13.35
N PHE A 43 -28.67 10.91 14.69
CA PHE A 43 -29.79 10.45 15.52
C PHE A 43 -30.35 9.09 15.10
N MET A 44 -29.53 8.24 14.46
CA MET A 44 -29.94 6.90 14.07
C MET A 44 -30.03 5.95 15.26
N SER A 45 -30.90 4.96 15.15
CA SER A 45 -30.94 3.86 16.13
C SER A 45 -29.65 3.03 16.04
N PHE A 46 -29.25 2.43 17.17
CA PHE A 46 -28.05 1.58 17.21
C PHE A 46 -28.07 0.44 16.17
N ALA A 47 -29.24 -0.14 15.94
CA ALA A 47 -29.43 -1.24 14.98
C ALA A 47 -29.19 -0.77 13.54
N GLU A 48 -29.76 0.37 13.15
CA GLU A 48 -29.59 0.95 11.81
C GLU A 48 -28.14 1.38 11.56
N ALA A 49 -27.53 2.08 12.53
CA ALA A 49 -26.14 2.51 12.43
C ALA A 49 -25.18 1.31 12.28
N THR A 50 -25.40 0.25 13.06
CA THR A 50 -24.57 -0.96 12.98
C THR A 50 -24.77 -1.68 11.64
N LEU A 51 -26.02 -1.84 11.18
CA LEU A 51 -26.33 -2.50 9.92
C LEU A 51 -25.67 -1.79 8.73
N LEU A 52 -25.74 -0.46 8.69
CA LEU A 52 -25.11 0.32 7.64
C LEU A 52 -23.58 0.22 7.71
N SER A 53 -23.01 0.26 8.92
CA SER A 53 -21.56 0.16 9.15
C SER A 53 -20.96 -1.19 8.75
N VAL A 54 -21.74 -2.26 8.70
CA VAL A 54 -21.30 -3.61 8.26
C VAL A 54 -20.91 -3.66 6.78
N ALA A 55 -21.40 -2.73 5.95
CA ALA A 55 -21.00 -2.64 4.54
C ALA A 55 -19.48 -2.46 4.36
N LEU A 56 -18.83 -1.72 5.28
CA LEU A 56 -17.39 -1.46 5.21
C LEU A 56 -16.56 -2.74 5.45
N PRO A 57 -16.75 -3.52 6.53
CA PRO A 57 -16.08 -4.81 6.73
C PRO A 57 -16.29 -5.78 5.57
N ILE A 58 -17.50 -5.85 5.03
CA ILE A 58 -17.81 -6.69 3.87
C ILE A 58 -16.95 -6.26 2.68
N GLY A 59 -16.91 -4.95 2.37
CA GLY A 59 -16.07 -4.41 1.30
C GLY A 59 -14.58 -4.70 1.50
N VAL A 60 -14.07 -4.60 2.73
CA VAL A 60 -12.69 -4.94 3.07
C VAL A 60 -12.40 -6.43 2.85
N ILE A 61 -13.27 -7.32 3.35
CA ILE A 61 -13.13 -8.77 3.17
C ILE A 61 -13.15 -9.13 1.68
N LEU A 62 -14.10 -8.57 0.91
CA LEU A 62 -14.18 -8.77 -0.53
C LEU A 62 -12.90 -8.32 -1.24
N SER A 63 -12.37 -7.14 -0.88
CA SER A 63 -11.13 -6.61 -1.44
C SER A 63 -9.93 -7.52 -1.13
N ILE A 64 -9.82 -8.01 0.11
CA ILE A 64 -8.79 -8.98 0.50
C ILE A 64 -8.96 -10.28 -0.28
N MET A 65 -10.18 -10.79 -0.47
CA MET A 65 -10.44 -12.00 -1.24
C MET A 65 -10.03 -11.84 -2.72
N ILE A 66 -10.35 -10.71 -3.35
CA ILE A 66 -9.95 -10.40 -4.74
C ILE A 66 -8.43 -10.36 -4.87
N LEU A 67 -7.75 -9.66 -3.96
CA LEU A 67 -6.29 -9.58 -3.95
C LEU A 67 -5.65 -10.96 -3.69
N GLN A 68 -6.21 -11.72 -2.77
CA GLN A 68 -5.73 -13.08 -2.47
C GLN A 68 -5.89 -14.01 -3.67
N LEU A 69 -7.00 -13.88 -4.41
CA LEU A 69 -7.24 -14.62 -5.66
C LEU A 69 -6.21 -14.24 -6.72
N TYR A 70 -5.97 -12.94 -6.93
CA TYR A 70 -4.91 -12.45 -7.81
C TYR A 70 -3.53 -13.01 -7.44
N PHE A 71 -3.16 -12.94 -6.15
CA PHE A 71 -1.89 -13.48 -5.67
C PHE A 71 -1.81 -14.99 -5.79
N TRP A 72 -2.91 -15.71 -5.64
CA TRP A 72 -2.93 -17.16 -5.83
C TRP A 72 -2.62 -17.54 -7.28
N PHE A 73 -3.16 -16.81 -8.26
CA PHE A 73 -2.86 -17.07 -9.67
C PHE A 73 -1.47 -16.59 -10.10
N THR A 74 -0.95 -15.50 -9.50
CA THR A 74 0.30 -14.87 -9.95
C THR A 74 1.53 -15.39 -9.21
N ASN A 75 1.36 -15.94 -8.00
CA ASN A 75 2.47 -16.49 -7.23
C ASN A 75 2.73 -17.94 -7.65
N LYS A 76 3.90 -18.21 -8.25
CA LYS A 76 4.38 -19.59 -8.46
C LYS A 76 4.64 -20.26 -7.12
N ASP A 77 4.21 -21.50 -6.97
CA ASP A 77 4.38 -22.23 -5.72
C ASP A 77 5.87 -22.47 -5.40
N LEU A 78 6.18 -22.54 -4.11
CA LEU A 78 7.52 -22.87 -3.60
C LEU A 78 8.07 -24.14 -4.29
N ARG A 79 7.19 -25.10 -4.59
CA ARG A 79 7.50 -26.37 -5.26
C ARG A 79 7.91 -26.17 -6.71
N ASP A 80 7.24 -25.30 -7.45
CA ASP A 80 7.55 -25.00 -8.86
C ASP A 80 8.88 -24.29 -8.99
N ILE A 81 9.18 -23.33 -8.11
CA ILE A 81 10.47 -22.65 -8.07
C ILE A 81 11.61 -23.62 -7.69
N LEU A 82 11.33 -24.59 -6.82
CA LEU A 82 12.30 -25.61 -6.41
C LEU A 82 12.52 -26.65 -7.52
N ALA A 83 11.45 -27.09 -8.20
CA ALA A 83 11.49 -27.99 -9.35
C ALA A 83 12.25 -27.36 -10.54
N GLU A 84 11.96 -26.11 -10.86
CA GLU A 84 12.66 -25.34 -11.90
C GLU A 84 14.14 -25.10 -11.53
N ARG A 85 14.54 -25.28 -10.25
CA ARG A 85 15.95 -25.25 -9.82
C ARG A 85 16.61 -26.63 -9.88
N VAL A 86 15.89 -27.71 -9.57
CA VAL A 86 16.37 -29.08 -9.78
C VAL A 86 16.64 -29.27 -11.28
N GLU A 87 15.70 -28.86 -12.12
CA GLU A 87 15.82 -28.93 -13.58
C GLU A 87 16.94 -28.01 -14.11
N ARG A 88 17.06 -26.76 -13.62
CA ARG A 88 18.19 -25.88 -13.98
C ARG A 88 19.54 -26.32 -13.41
N ARG A 89 19.60 -27.07 -12.30
CA ARG A 89 20.84 -27.70 -11.80
C ARG A 89 21.23 -28.88 -12.69
N ILE A 90 20.26 -29.67 -13.15
CA ILE A 90 20.48 -30.75 -14.11
C ILE A 90 20.96 -30.17 -15.46
N LYS A 91 20.39 -29.03 -15.91
CA LYS A 91 20.82 -28.32 -17.13
C LYS A 91 22.16 -27.57 -17.00
N LYS A 92 22.64 -27.28 -15.79
CA LYS A 92 23.93 -26.58 -15.51
C LYS A 92 25.04 -27.50 -14.98
N LEU A 93 24.99 -28.78 -15.32
CA LEU A 93 26.17 -29.67 -15.26
C LEU A 93 27.05 -29.60 -16.52
N LYS A 94 26.81 -28.62 -17.40
CA LYS A 94 27.80 -28.12 -18.35
C LYS A 94 27.96 -26.63 -18.13
N VAL A 95 29.22 -26.19 -18.11
CA VAL A 95 29.74 -24.84 -17.82
C VAL A 95 30.05 -24.58 -16.35
N ALA A 96 31.36 -24.64 -16.12
CA ALA A 96 32.09 -24.62 -14.88
C ALA A 96 31.98 -23.30 -14.09
N ARG A 97 32.27 -23.46 -12.79
CA ARG A 97 32.90 -22.51 -11.85
C ARG A 97 33.20 -21.13 -12.43
N ILE A 98 32.43 -20.12 -12.00
CA ILE A 98 32.87 -18.80 -11.49
C ILE A 98 31.63 -18.19 -10.79
N ALA A 99 31.52 -18.33 -9.46
CA ALA A 99 30.65 -17.50 -8.60
C ALA A 99 30.80 -17.88 -7.10
N ALA A 100 31.99 -18.30 -6.65
CA ALA A 100 32.19 -18.73 -5.27
C ALA A 100 32.74 -17.63 -4.33
N VAL A 101 33.23 -16.50 -4.84
CA VAL A 101 34.00 -15.55 -4.01
C VAL A 101 33.24 -14.28 -3.60
N LYS A 102 32.08 -13.98 -4.19
CA LYS A 102 31.24 -12.83 -3.76
C LYS A 102 30.22 -13.18 -2.67
N ARG A 103 30.42 -14.31 -1.96
CA ARG A 103 29.34 -15.05 -1.26
C ARG A 103 29.33 -14.96 0.27
N HIS A 104 30.25 -14.21 0.88
CA HIS A 104 30.37 -14.17 2.34
C HIS A 104 30.27 -12.78 2.98
N LYS A 105 30.05 -11.69 2.23
CA LYS A 105 30.05 -10.33 2.81
C LYS A 105 28.69 -9.72 3.17
N ASP A 106 27.57 -10.24 2.66
CA ASP A 106 26.25 -9.61 2.87
C ASP A 106 25.41 -10.23 4.01
N LEU A 107 25.94 -11.18 4.79
CA LEU A 107 25.16 -11.93 5.79
C LEU A 107 25.34 -11.45 7.24
N LYS A 108 26.05 -10.34 7.48
CA LYS A 108 26.24 -9.74 8.82
C LYS A 108 25.29 -8.58 9.14
N THR A 109 24.15 -8.43 8.43
CA THR A 109 23.08 -7.55 8.93
C THR A 109 22.41 -8.19 10.14
N LYS A 110 22.45 -7.52 11.29
CA LYS A 110 21.77 -7.87 12.56
C LYS A 110 20.49 -8.67 12.29
N LYS A 111 20.53 -9.99 12.53
CA LYS A 111 19.35 -10.85 12.47
C LYS A 111 18.46 -10.42 13.64
N LEU A 112 17.32 -9.79 13.37
CA LEU A 112 16.30 -9.59 14.41
C LEU A 112 15.94 -10.98 14.95
N SER A 113 16.18 -11.19 16.24
CA SER A 113 15.78 -12.42 16.93
C SER A 113 14.27 -12.35 17.13
N VAL A 114 13.53 -13.02 16.24
CA VAL A 114 12.10 -13.24 16.42
C VAL A 114 11.95 -14.54 17.20
N SER A 115 11.27 -14.50 18.36
CA SER A 115 11.11 -15.66 19.25
C SER A 115 10.06 -16.66 18.74
N GLY A 116 9.03 -16.18 18.03
CA GLY A 116 7.97 -17.02 17.48
C GLY A 116 7.05 -16.27 16.54
N TYR A 117 6.11 -16.99 15.92
CA TYR A 117 5.09 -16.45 15.03
C TYR A 117 3.76 -17.19 15.22
N ILE A 118 2.66 -16.55 14.82
CA ILE A 118 1.34 -17.16 14.77
C ILE A 118 1.16 -17.86 13.42
N ASP A 119 0.87 -19.17 13.45
CA ASP A 119 0.60 -19.97 12.26
C ASP A 119 -0.80 -19.67 11.67
N TYR A 120 -1.09 -20.09 10.44
CA TYR A 120 -2.41 -19.90 9.78
C TYR A 120 -3.58 -20.58 10.51
N LYS A 121 -3.29 -21.43 11.50
CA LYS A 121 -4.27 -22.06 12.40
C LYS A 121 -4.41 -21.30 13.74
N PHE A 122 -3.94 -20.05 13.83
CA PHE A 122 -3.94 -19.23 15.05
C PHE A 122 -3.20 -19.86 16.24
N ARG A 123 -2.16 -20.66 15.98
CA ARG A 123 -1.33 -21.28 17.02
C ARG A 123 0.03 -20.60 17.08
N TRP A 124 0.52 -20.34 18.29
CA TRP A 124 1.89 -19.87 18.51
C TRP A 124 2.90 -20.96 18.16
N ARG A 125 3.94 -20.61 17.39
CA ARG A 125 5.06 -21.50 17.06
C ARG A 125 6.39 -20.82 17.32
N ASN A 126 7.29 -21.54 17.98
CA ASN A 126 8.68 -21.11 18.17
C ASN A 126 9.50 -21.36 16.90
N ILE A 127 10.45 -20.48 16.63
CA ILE A 127 11.31 -20.56 15.45
C ILE A 127 12.52 -21.43 15.77
N ASN A 128 12.72 -22.49 14.99
CA ASN A 128 13.96 -23.27 15.05
C ASN A 128 14.93 -22.78 13.97
N LEU A 129 16.06 -22.17 14.38
CA LEU A 129 16.95 -21.40 13.50
C LEU A 129 18.02 -22.25 12.79
N ASP A 130 18.14 -23.54 13.14
CA ASP A 130 19.28 -24.41 12.81
C ASP A 130 19.58 -24.56 11.30
N ASN A 131 18.61 -24.28 10.42
CA ASN A 131 18.78 -24.34 8.97
C ASN A 131 18.39 -23.04 8.22
N SER A 132 18.13 -21.94 8.95
CA SER A 132 17.52 -20.71 8.42
C SER A 132 18.33 -20.02 7.30
N ASP A 133 19.66 -20.16 7.31
CA ASP A 133 20.54 -19.51 6.33
C ASP A 133 20.41 -20.09 4.93
N ARG A 134 20.18 -21.42 4.78
CA ARG A 134 19.99 -22.07 3.47
C ARG A 134 18.67 -21.65 2.81
N TYR A 135 17.63 -21.43 3.62
CA TYR A 135 16.30 -21.04 3.15
C TYR A 135 16.20 -19.53 2.86
N SER A 136 17.07 -18.69 3.44
CA SER A 136 17.08 -17.23 3.22
C SER A 136 17.14 -16.81 1.74
N ILE A 137 17.85 -17.56 0.90
CA ILE A 137 17.97 -17.31 -0.54
C ILE A 137 16.64 -17.60 -1.26
N ILE A 138 15.98 -18.69 -0.86
CA ILE A 138 14.69 -19.10 -1.42
C ILE A 138 13.61 -18.10 -1.02
N VAL A 139 13.59 -17.69 0.26
CA VAL A 139 12.73 -16.61 0.77
C VAL A 139 12.92 -15.35 -0.03
N THR A 140 14.16 -14.88 -0.17
CA THR A 140 14.42 -13.62 -0.87
C THR A 140 13.93 -13.66 -2.31
N ARG A 141 14.02 -14.81 -2.99
CA ARG A 141 13.51 -14.97 -4.35
C ARG A 141 11.98 -14.92 -4.41
N ILE A 142 11.30 -15.60 -3.49
CA ILE A 142 9.82 -15.61 -3.40
C ILE A 142 9.31 -14.21 -3.05
N PHE A 143 9.93 -13.55 -2.08
CA PHE A 143 9.58 -12.19 -1.70
C PHE A 143 9.80 -11.20 -2.85
N ASN A 144 10.87 -11.35 -3.64
CA ASN A 144 11.08 -10.51 -4.82
C ASN A 144 10.03 -10.76 -5.92
N GLN A 145 9.61 -12.02 -6.13
CA GLN A 145 8.53 -12.32 -7.08
C GLN A 145 7.19 -11.77 -6.61
N ASN A 146 6.84 -12.04 -5.35
CA ASN A 146 5.61 -11.52 -4.76
C ASN A 146 5.60 -9.99 -4.79
N HIS A 147 6.75 -9.34 -4.56
CA HIS A 147 6.88 -7.89 -4.67
C HIS A 147 6.61 -7.39 -6.09
N LEU A 148 7.13 -8.06 -7.12
CA LEU A 148 6.81 -7.68 -8.51
C LEU A 148 5.30 -7.78 -8.77
N ASN A 149 4.66 -8.84 -8.30
CA ASN A 149 3.21 -9.01 -8.39
C ASN A 149 2.48 -7.91 -7.60
N THR A 150 2.99 -7.53 -6.42
CA THR A 150 2.45 -6.40 -5.64
C THR A 150 2.54 -5.09 -6.41
N VAL A 151 3.67 -4.80 -7.06
CA VAL A 151 3.83 -3.57 -7.88
C VAL A 151 2.84 -3.55 -9.04
N VAL A 152 2.60 -4.69 -9.70
CA VAL A 152 1.59 -4.77 -10.78
C VAL A 152 0.18 -4.50 -10.23
N ALA A 153 -0.19 -5.11 -9.09
CA ALA A 153 -1.46 -4.85 -8.44
C ALA A 153 -1.60 -3.38 -8.00
N GLU A 154 -0.53 -2.79 -7.47
CA GLU A 154 -0.48 -1.39 -7.05
C GLU A 154 -0.67 -0.43 -8.22
N LEU A 155 0.01 -0.66 -9.35
CA LEU A 155 -0.18 0.12 -10.58
C LEU A 155 -1.62 0.01 -11.11
N PHE A 156 -2.23 -1.18 -11.03
CA PHE A 156 -3.62 -1.38 -11.41
C PHE A 156 -4.59 -0.61 -10.51
N ILE A 157 -4.42 -0.70 -9.17
CA ILE A 157 -5.23 0.04 -8.20
C ILE A 157 -5.05 1.56 -8.40
N PHE A 158 -3.81 2.01 -8.60
CA PHE A 158 -3.53 3.42 -8.89
C PHE A 158 -4.23 3.88 -10.16
N GLY A 159 -4.19 3.06 -11.23
CA GLY A 159 -4.96 3.31 -12.46
C GLY A 159 -6.47 3.38 -12.23
N LEU A 160 -7.03 2.51 -11.39
CA LEU A 160 -8.45 2.57 -11.01
C LEU A 160 -8.79 3.84 -10.25
N ILE A 161 -7.95 4.28 -9.31
CA ILE A 161 -8.19 5.52 -8.57
C ILE A 161 -8.13 6.73 -9.51
N LEU A 162 -7.16 6.78 -10.43
CA LEU A 162 -7.09 7.83 -11.44
C LEU A 162 -8.31 7.81 -12.36
N PHE A 163 -8.75 6.63 -12.80
CA PHE A 163 -9.96 6.46 -13.59
C PHE A 163 -11.17 7.05 -12.85
N LEU A 164 -11.41 6.66 -11.59
CA LEU A 164 -12.50 7.21 -10.79
C LEU A 164 -12.38 8.73 -10.61
N GLY A 165 -11.16 9.25 -10.44
CA GLY A 165 -10.90 10.69 -10.32
C GLY A 165 -11.20 11.48 -11.59
N VAL A 166 -10.89 10.93 -12.78
CA VAL A 166 -11.18 11.56 -14.08
C VAL A 166 -12.69 11.61 -14.32
N PHE A 167 -13.42 10.55 -13.98
CA PHE A 167 -14.85 10.45 -14.22
C PHE A 167 -15.72 10.99 -13.07
N ARG A 168 -15.14 11.74 -12.10
CA ARG A 168 -15.82 12.26 -10.91
C ARG A 168 -17.06 13.13 -11.18
N GLU A 169 -17.23 13.63 -12.40
CA GLU A 169 -18.38 14.44 -12.78
C GLU A 169 -19.67 13.61 -12.92
N TYR A 170 -19.55 12.32 -13.20
CA TYR A 170 -20.71 11.43 -13.24
C TYR A 170 -21.05 10.91 -11.85
N ALA A 171 -22.32 10.95 -11.48
CA ALA A 171 -22.81 10.57 -10.14
C ALA A 171 -22.36 9.17 -9.69
N VAL A 172 -22.21 8.21 -10.61
CA VAL A 172 -21.79 6.83 -10.30
C VAL A 172 -20.33 6.75 -9.85
N PHE A 173 -19.48 7.70 -10.28
CA PHE A 173 -18.05 7.74 -9.93
C PHE A 173 -17.73 8.81 -8.87
N GLN A 174 -18.76 9.46 -8.30
CA GLN A 174 -18.58 10.40 -7.21
C GLN A 174 -18.26 9.63 -5.92
N ILE A 175 -17.06 9.87 -5.40
CA ILE A 175 -16.58 9.25 -4.16
C ILE A 175 -16.91 10.18 -2.99
N PRO A 176 -17.52 9.69 -1.90
CA PRO A 176 -17.74 10.49 -0.70
C PRO A 176 -16.46 11.16 -0.20
N ALA A 177 -16.56 12.35 0.39
CA ALA A 177 -15.39 13.12 0.82
C ALA A 177 -14.48 12.34 1.79
N ALA A 178 -15.08 11.62 2.75
CA ALA A 178 -14.34 10.78 3.69
C ALA A 178 -13.55 9.65 3.00
N ALA A 179 -14.15 8.98 2.00
CA ALA A 179 -13.48 7.94 1.22
C ALA A 179 -12.36 8.53 0.35
N SER A 180 -12.56 9.72 -0.21
CA SER A 180 -11.53 10.43 -0.98
C SER A 180 -10.30 10.75 -0.12
N ALA A 181 -10.49 11.16 1.14
CA ALA A 181 -9.39 11.40 2.08
C ALA A 181 -8.61 10.10 2.39
N VAL A 182 -9.30 8.98 2.59
CA VAL A 182 -8.65 7.66 2.80
C VAL A 182 -7.87 7.22 1.56
N LEU A 183 -8.43 7.41 0.36
CA LEU A 183 -7.73 7.10 -0.90
C LEU A 183 -6.50 7.97 -1.09
N PHE A 184 -6.57 9.26 -0.74
CA PHE A 184 -5.42 10.17 -0.79
C PHE A 184 -4.29 9.69 0.15
N LEU A 185 -4.62 9.33 1.39
CA LEU A 185 -3.64 8.74 2.33
C LEU A 185 -3.05 7.44 1.78
N THR A 186 -3.87 6.62 1.11
CA THR A 186 -3.40 5.39 0.48
C THR A 186 -2.41 5.67 -0.65
N ILE A 187 -2.66 6.68 -1.49
CA ILE A 187 -1.72 7.12 -2.53
C ILE A 187 -0.39 7.57 -1.92
N ILE A 188 -0.42 8.33 -0.82
CA ILE A 188 0.81 8.73 -0.11
C ILE A 188 1.57 7.51 0.38
N ILE A 189 0.90 6.54 1.02
CA ILE A 189 1.53 5.32 1.53
C ILE A 189 2.14 4.50 0.38
N MET A 190 1.42 4.33 -0.72
CA MET A 190 1.90 3.67 -1.94
C MET A 190 3.16 4.36 -2.49
N PHE A 191 3.12 5.68 -2.62
CA PHE A 191 4.26 6.47 -3.11
C PHE A 191 5.50 6.36 -2.20
N ILE A 192 5.32 6.47 -0.88
CA ILE A 192 6.41 6.27 0.10
C ILE A 192 6.96 4.84 0.00
N GLY A 193 6.08 3.84 -0.17
CA GLY A 193 6.44 2.45 -0.41
C GLY A 193 7.32 2.28 -1.65
N ALA A 194 6.91 2.88 -2.77
CA ALA A 194 7.64 2.86 -4.03
C ALA A 194 9.03 3.53 -3.92
N ILE A 195 9.13 4.73 -3.34
CA ILE A 195 10.42 5.41 -3.12
C ILE A 195 11.34 4.56 -2.24
N THR A 196 10.82 4.08 -1.10
CA THR A 196 11.62 3.29 -0.15
C THR A 196 12.12 2.00 -0.79
N TYR A 197 11.32 1.39 -1.65
CA TYR A 197 11.70 0.18 -2.36
C TYR A 197 12.75 0.43 -3.44
N TRP A 198 12.53 1.38 -4.35
CA TRP A 198 13.43 1.62 -5.48
C TRP A 198 14.77 2.18 -5.04
N PHE A 199 14.76 3.13 -4.10
CA PHE A 199 15.97 3.85 -3.70
C PHE A 199 16.65 3.27 -2.46
N ARG A 200 15.99 2.35 -1.74
CA ARG A 200 16.55 1.62 -0.58
C ARG A 200 17.20 2.59 0.43
N GLY A 201 18.49 2.46 0.69
CA GLY A 201 19.23 3.33 1.63
C GLY A 201 19.31 4.80 1.23
N TRP A 202 19.03 5.13 -0.05
CA TRP A 202 19.02 6.50 -0.56
C TRP A 202 17.61 7.13 -0.56
N ALA A 203 16.60 6.43 -0.03
CA ALA A 203 15.22 6.91 -0.03
C ALA A 203 15.08 8.30 0.59
N ILE A 204 15.75 8.56 1.73
CA ILE A 204 15.72 9.86 2.41
C ILE A 204 16.32 10.95 1.51
N SER A 205 17.48 10.70 0.91
CA SER A 205 18.15 11.66 0.02
C SER A 205 17.27 11.99 -1.20
N VAL A 206 16.60 11.00 -1.77
CA VAL A 206 15.70 11.17 -2.91
C VAL A 206 14.44 11.93 -2.52
N THR A 207 13.87 11.67 -1.35
CA THR A 207 12.74 12.44 -0.81
C THR A 207 13.11 13.90 -0.62
N ILE A 208 14.30 14.20 -0.08
CA ILE A 208 14.80 15.58 0.07
C ILE A 208 14.96 16.24 -1.29
N LEU A 209 15.53 15.53 -2.28
CA LEU A 209 15.65 16.03 -3.64
C LEU A 209 14.27 16.35 -4.27
N PHE A 210 13.29 15.46 -4.12
CA PHE A 210 11.93 15.71 -4.60
C PHE A 210 11.29 16.93 -3.95
N PHE A 211 11.51 17.12 -2.65
CA PHE A 211 11.02 18.30 -1.94
C PHE A 211 11.57 19.58 -2.56
N PHE A 212 12.88 19.66 -2.84
CA PHE A 212 13.48 20.82 -3.51
C PHE A 212 12.95 21.01 -4.94
N ILE A 213 12.82 19.93 -5.73
CA ILE A 213 12.26 20.01 -7.09
C ILE A 213 10.83 20.56 -7.05
N ILE A 214 9.97 20.04 -6.18
CA ILE A 214 8.59 20.51 -6.03
C ILE A 214 8.58 21.98 -5.60
N ASN A 215 9.42 22.36 -4.63
CA ASN A 215 9.50 23.73 -4.17
C ASN A 215 9.87 24.69 -5.31
N ILE A 216 10.87 24.36 -6.13
CA ILE A 216 11.25 25.15 -7.32
C ILE A 216 10.09 25.23 -8.32
N LEU A 217 9.44 24.10 -8.63
CA LEU A 217 8.31 24.06 -9.57
C LEU A 217 7.11 24.91 -9.10
N VAL A 218 6.86 24.96 -7.79
CA VAL A 218 5.83 25.84 -7.21
C VAL A 218 6.26 27.30 -7.28
N THR A 219 7.51 27.62 -6.94
CA THR A 219 8.03 29.00 -7.00
C THR A 219 8.07 29.58 -8.42
N GLN A 220 8.24 28.74 -9.44
CA GLN A 220 8.26 29.16 -10.85
C GLN A 220 6.85 29.25 -11.49
N ASP A 221 5.81 29.22 -10.66
CA ASP A 221 4.40 29.17 -11.06
C ASP A 221 4.01 28.05 -12.05
N PHE A 222 4.85 27.02 -12.20
CA PHE A 222 4.56 25.89 -13.10
C PHE A 222 3.46 24.97 -12.53
N LEU A 223 3.39 24.87 -11.19
CA LEU A 223 2.40 24.09 -10.46
C LEU A 223 1.29 24.92 -9.80
N SER A 224 1.43 26.24 -9.73
CA SER A 224 0.36 27.12 -9.24
C SER A 224 -0.69 27.28 -10.34
N LYS A 225 -1.67 26.38 -10.34
CA LYS A 225 -2.90 26.60 -11.10
C LYS A 225 -3.81 27.52 -10.30
N GLU A 226 -4.25 28.60 -10.93
CA GLU A 226 -5.37 29.38 -10.40
C GLU A 226 -6.60 28.47 -10.33
N HIS A 227 -7.16 28.33 -9.13
CA HIS A 227 -8.38 27.57 -8.92
C HIS A 227 -9.58 28.48 -9.13
N TYR A 228 -10.22 28.36 -10.29
CA TYR A 228 -11.49 29.01 -10.57
C TYR A 228 -12.60 28.34 -9.77
N ALA A 229 -13.20 29.08 -8.84
CA ALA A 229 -14.46 28.69 -8.22
C ALA A 229 -15.55 28.56 -9.28
N TYR A 230 -16.26 27.44 -9.23
CA TYR A 230 -17.34 27.13 -10.17
C TYR A 230 -18.45 28.20 -10.11
N GLY A 231 -18.94 28.62 -11.27
CA GLY A 231 -20.05 29.58 -11.37
C GLY A 231 -19.65 31.06 -11.38
N LEU A 232 -18.36 31.40 -11.24
CA LEU A 232 -17.86 32.76 -11.41
C LEU A 232 -17.34 32.98 -12.84
N ASN A 233 -17.60 34.17 -13.41
CA ASN A 233 -17.09 34.55 -14.72
C ASN A 233 -15.74 35.25 -14.59
N TYR A 234 -14.66 34.57 -14.96
CA TYR A 234 -13.29 35.10 -14.89
C TYR A 234 -12.84 35.82 -16.16
N SER A 235 -13.74 35.95 -17.15
CA SER A 235 -13.48 36.73 -18.36
C SER A 235 -13.66 38.23 -18.15
N THR A 236 -14.28 38.64 -17.03
CA THR A 236 -14.49 40.03 -16.67
C THR A 236 -13.39 40.54 -15.75
N LYS A 237 -13.08 41.84 -15.86
CA LYS A 237 -12.07 42.46 -15.01
C LYS A 237 -12.51 42.33 -13.54
N PRO A 238 -11.66 41.82 -12.63
CA PRO A 238 -12.02 41.66 -11.23
C PRO A 238 -12.48 42.99 -10.63
N PHE A 239 -13.64 42.99 -9.98
CA PHE A 239 -14.12 44.16 -9.27
C PHE A 239 -13.25 44.36 -8.02
N ALA A 240 -12.72 45.57 -7.83
CA ALA A 240 -11.84 45.83 -6.69
C ALA A 240 -12.63 45.65 -5.37
N TYR A 241 -12.12 44.83 -4.47
CA TYR A 241 -12.75 44.59 -3.17
C TYR A 241 -12.47 45.77 -2.23
N THR A 242 -13.25 46.84 -2.37
CA THR A 242 -13.19 48.03 -1.51
C THR A 242 -14.52 48.24 -0.80
N LEU A 243 -14.46 48.86 0.39
CA LEU A 243 -15.65 49.18 1.20
C LEU A 243 -16.68 50.03 0.43
N GLU A 244 -16.19 50.91 -0.45
CA GLU A 244 -17.00 51.77 -1.30
C GLU A 244 -17.79 50.95 -2.34
N ASN A 245 -17.12 50.00 -3.00
CA ASN A 245 -17.71 49.09 -3.98
C ASN A 245 -18.71 48.10 -3.36
N ILE A 246 -18.47 47.65 -2.12
CA ILE A 246 -19.41 46.79 -1.41
C ILE A 246 -20.69 47.56 -1.06
N ARG A 247 -20.56 48.83 -0.65
CA ARG A 247 -21.71 49.68 -0.33
C ARG A 247 -22.55 50.01 -1.55
N SER A 248 -21.94 50.24 -2.72
CA SER A 248 -22.66 50.52 -3.97
C SER A 248 -23.46 49.33 -4.52
N LEU A 249 -23.15 48.10 -4.09
CA LEU A 249 -23.85 46.88 -4.50
C LEU A 249 -24.97 46.48 -3.51
N ASN A 250 -24.96 47.03 -2.30
CA ASN A 250 -25.95 46.75 -1.23
C ASN A 250 -27.08 47.80 -1.16
N SER A 251 -27.09 48.79 -2.06
CA SER A 251 -28.14 49.80 -2.22
C SER A 251 -29.06 49.45 -3.38
#